data_AF-A0A239H5R5-F1
#
_entry.id   AF-A0A239H5R5-F1
#
_cell.length_a   1.000
_cell.length_b   1.000
_cell.length_c   1.000
_cell.angle_alpha   90.00
_cell.angle_beta   90.00
_cell.angle_gamma   90.00
#
_symmetry.space_group_name_H-M   'P 1'
#
loop_
_entity.id
_entity.type
_entity.pdbx_description
1 polymer ?
#
loop_
_entity_poly.entity_id
_entity_poly.type
_entity_poly.pdbx_seq_one_letter_code
_entity_poly.pdbx_strand_id
1 'polypeptide(L)' 'MRPLTNAELAELPTVVDISTAARALGLSRSYAYQLAKQDQFPCKILRIGICYRVPTAALQALLSSD' A
#
# COMPACT_ATOMS: atom_id res chain seq x y z
N MET A 1 4.33 2.11 -14.19
CA MET A 1 5.09 1.42 -13.11
C MET A 1 4.62 -0.03 -13.08
N ARG A 2 5.51 -0.99 -12.85
CA ARG A 2 5.15 -2.41 -12.74
C ARG A 2 4.69 -2.73 -11.29
N PRO A 3 3.57 -3.44 -11.10
CA PRO A 3 3.14 -3.89 -9.77
C PRO A 3 4.09 -4.94 -9.18
N LEU A 4 4.06 -5.09 -7.86
CA LEU A 4 4.84 -6.13 -7.18
C LEU A 4 4.24 -7.51 -7.45
N THR A 5 5.10 -8.52 -7.49
CA THR A 5 4.70 -9.93 -7.56
C THR A 5 4.41 -10.47 -6.16
N ASN A 6 3.68 -11.59 -6.08
CA ASN A 6 3.34 -12.22 -4.79
C ASN A 6 4.58 -12.64 -3.98
N ALA A 7 5.66 -13.07 -4.65
CA ALA A 7 6.91 -13.38 -3.99
C ALA A 7 7.54 -12.14 -3.34
N GLU A 8 7.57 -11.01 -4.05
CA GLU A 8 8.08 -9.74 -3.52
C GLU A 8 7.21 -9.17 -2.40
N LEU A 9 5.90 -9.45 -2.40
CA LEU A 9 4.99 -9.07 -1.32
C LEU A 9 5.24 -9.84 -0.02
N ALA A 10 5.69 -11.08 -0.10
CA ALA A 10 5.99 -11.92 1.07
C ALA A 10 7.25 -11.47 1.81
N GLU A 11 8.18 -10.79 1.12
CA GLU A 11 9.42 -10.28 1.70
C GLU A 11 9.28 -8.88 2.33
N LEU A 12 8.09 -8.26 2.24
CA LEU A 12 7.88 -6.94 2.80
C LEU A 12 7.93 -6.94 4.33
N PRO A 13 8.47 -5.87 4.96
CA PRO A 13 8.37 -5.70 6.40
C PRO A 13 6.91 -5.60 6.82
N THR A 14 6.63 -5.77 8.12
CA THR A 14 5.27 -5.76 8.69
C THR A 14 4.45 -4.52 8.28
N VAL A 15 5.13 -3.39 8.05
CA VAL A 15 4.52 -2.14 7.61
C VAL A 15 5.40 -1.48 6.55
N VAL A 16 4.78 -1.00 5.47
CA VAL A 16 5.46 -0.32 4.38
C VAL A 16 5.02 1.15 4.26
N ASP A 17 5.79 1.97 3.55
CA ASP A 17 5.35 3.31 3.18
C ASP A 17 4.23 3.26 2.12
N ILE A 18 3.40 4.31 2.08
CA ILE A 18 2.35 4.44 1.07
C ILE A 18 2.88 4.37 -0.37
N SER A 19 4.11 4.81 -0.63
CA SER A 19 4.71 4.71 -1.96
C SER A 19 5.00 3.26 -2.37
N THR A 20 5.40 2.40 -1.43
CA THR A 20 5.58 0.96 -1.66
C THR A 20 4.23 0.28 -1.85
N ALA A 21 3.23 0.63 -1.03
CA ALA A 21 1.87 0.15 -1.18
C ALA A 21 1.26 0.55 -2.54
N ALA A 22 1.46 1.79 -2.97
CA ALA A 22 1.04 2.28 -4.28
C ALA A 22 1.67 1.45 -5.41
N ARG A 23 2.97 1.14 -5.30
CA ARG A 23 3.66 0.27 -6.25
C ARG A 23 3.05 -1.13 -6.26
N ALA A 24 2.76 -1.71 -5.11
CA ALA A 24 2.09 -3.02 -5.03
C ALA A 24 0.78 -3.03 -5.83
N LEU A 25 0.01 -1.96 -5.72
CA LEU A 25 -1.30 -1.79 -6.36
C LEU A 25 -1.25 -1.25 -7.80
N GLY A 26 -0.06 -1.02 -8.36
CA GLY A 26 0.08 -0.41 -9.69
C GLY A 26 -0.32 1.07 -9.77
N LEU A 27 -0.48 1.76 -8.64
CA LEU A 27 -0.86 3.17 -8.57
C LEU A 27 0.36 4.10 -8.67
N SER A 28 0.15 5.29 -9.20
CA SER A 28 1.17 6.35 -9.12
C SER A 28 1.29 6.88 -7.69
N ARG A 29 2.48 7.33 -7.31
CA ARG A 29 2.73 7.91 -5.97
C ARG A 29 1.76 9.07 -5.70
N SER A 30 1.64 10.01 -6.62
CA SER A 30 0.78 11.19 -6.44
C SER A 30 -0.69 10.81 -6.23
N TYR A 31 -1.20 9.83 -7.00
CA TYR A 31 -2.58 9.38 -6.86
C TYR A 31 -2.82 8.64 -5.54
N ALA A 32 -1.87 7.81 -5.12
CA ALA A 32 -1.92 7.15 -3.81
C ALA A 32 -1.99 8.15 -2.64
N TYR A 33 -1.15 9.19 -2.66
CA TYR A 33 -1.20 10.25 -1.66
C TYR A 33 -2.50 11.07 -1.71
N GLN A 34 -3.08 11.28 -2.90
CA GLN A 34 -4.39 11.93 -3.03
C GLN A 34 -5.49 11.09 -2.36
N LEU A 35 -5.55 9.80 -2.67
CA LEU A 35 -6.48 8.87 -2.06
C LEU A 35 -6.31 8.78 -0.54
N ALA A 36 -5.07 8.74 -0.05
CA ALA A 36 -4.80 8.72 1.39
C ALA A 36 -5.21 10.00 2.10
N LYS A 37 -5.05 11.17 1.48
CA LYS A 37 -5.55 12.44 2.02
C LYS A 37 -7.07 12.51 2.08
N GLN A 38 -7.74 11.75 1.22
CA GLN A 38 -9.20 11.68 1.14
C GLN A 38 -9.76 10.47 1.90
N ASP A 39 -8.93 9.72 2.64
CA ASP A 39 -9.29 8.46 3.31
C ASP A 39 -9.94 7.42 2.36
N GLN A 40 -9.61 7.49 1.07
CA GLN A 40 -10.13 6.63 -0.01
C GLN A 40 -9.07 5.65 -0.54
N PHE A 41 -7.96 5.48 0.16
CA PHE A 41 -6.97 4.48 -0.24
C PHE A 41 -7.56 3.07 -0.09
N PRO A 42 -7.35 2.16 -1.04
CA PRO A 42 -8.08 0.89 -1.11
C PRO A 42 -7.79 -0.06 0.07
N CYS A 43 -6.74 0.18 0.86
CA CYS A 43 -6.44 -0.58 2.07
C CYS A 43 -6.20 0.33 3.28
N LYS A 44 -6.22 -0.26 4.47
CA LYS A 44 -6.03 0.47 5.73
C LYS A 44 -4.69 1.21 5.75
N ILE A 45 -4.74 2.50 6.08
CA ILE A 45 -3.58 3.34 6.31
C ILE A 45 -3.48 3.68 7.80
N LEU A 46 -2.27 3.57 8.35
CA LEU A 46 -1.87 4.10 9.64
C LEU A 46 -1.20 5.45 9.42
N ARG A 47 -1.81 6.52 9.94
CA ARG A 47 -1.20 7.85 9.95
C ARG A 47 -0.42 8.03 11.25
N ILE A 48 0.90 8.08 11.14
CA ILE A 48 1.82 8.27 12.27
C ILE A 48 2.48 9.63 12.11
N GLY A 49 1.92 10.64 12.77
CA GLY A 49 2.29 12.04 12.58
C GLY A 49 2.06 12.50 11.14
N ILE A 50 3.15 12.81 10.44
CA ILE A 50 3.13 13.22 9.02
C ILE A 50 3.32 12.06 8.05
N CYS A 51 3.63 10.85 8.54
CA CYS A 51 3.93 9.70 7.71
C CYS A 51 2.69 8.82 7.50
N TYR A 52 2.52 8.33 6.28
CA TYR A 52 1.54 7.30 5.96
C TYR A 52 2.20 5.93 5.90
N ARG A 53 1.69 5.01 6.69
CA ARG A 53 2.18 3.64 6.80
C ARG A 53 1.06 2.68 6.45
N VAL A 54 1.35 1.64 5.69
CA VAL A 54 0.39 0.65 5.23
C VAL A 54 0.81 -0.71 5.79
N PRO A 55 -0.02 -1.37 6.60
CA PRO A 55 0.24 -2.73 7.03
C PRO A 55 0.27 -3.67 5.83
N THR A 56 1.34 -4.46 5.70
CA THR A 56 1.50 -5.39 4.57
C THR A 56 0.38 -6.43 4.56
N ALA A 57 -0.12 -6.84 5.73
CA ALA A 57 -1.28 -7.72 5.84
C ALA A 57 -2.54 -7.16 5.18
N ALA A 58 -2.76 -5.84 5.22
CA ALA A 58 -3.90 -5.20 4.56
C ALA A 58 -3.75 -5.19 3.03
N LEU A 59 -2.52 -5.10 2.51
CA LEU A 59 -2.23 -5.24 1.09
C LEU A 59 -2.40 -6.68 0.62
N GLN A 60 -1.89 -7.65 1.39
CA GLN A 60 -2.04 -9.07 1.09
C GLN A 60 -3.51 -9.48 1.09
N ALA A 61 -4.31 -9.04 2.05
CA ALA A 61 -5.75 -9.31 2.09
C ALA A 61 -6.50 -8.72 0.88
N LEU A 62 -6.04 -7.58 0.35
CA LEU A 62 -6.66 -6.95 -0.82
C LEU A 62 -6.26 -7.63 -2.15
N LEU A 63 -5.04 -8.15 -2.22
CA LEU A 63 -4.47 -8.75 -3.43
C LEU A 63 -4.66 -10.27 -3.50
N SER A 64 -5.00 -10.90 -2.39
CA SER A 64 -5.42 -12.29 -2.35
C SER A 64 -6.90 -12.34 -2.75
N SER A 65 -7.15 -12.35 -4.05
CA SER A 65 -8.41 -12.90 -4.58
C SER A 65 -8.33 -14.42 -4.40
N ASP A 66 -9.34 -15.03 -3.75
CA ASP A 66 -9.57 -16.48 -3.85
C ASP A 66 -9.64 -16.94 -5.32
#